data_AF-A0A0G1S6N0-F1
#
_entry.id   AF-A0A0G1S6N0-F1
#
_cell.length_a   1.000
_cell.length_b   1.000
_cell.length_c   1.000
_cell.angle_alpha   90.00
_cell.angle_beta   90.00
_cell.angle_gamma   90.00
#
_symmetry.space_group_name_H-M   'P 1'
#
loop_
_entity.id
_entity.type
_entity.pdbx_description
1 polymer ?
#
loop_
_entity_poly.entity_id
_entity_poly.type
_entity_poly.pdbx_seq_one_letter_code
_entity_poly.pdbx_strand_id
1 'polypeptide(L)'
;MPDARDFGLIKHKNGLVEEFLEKPEKKQPGHINAGVYILNKRAFHNVSRETFSIEHDVFPNLAKQGLLGVYLYSGDWTDLGTEERLLNVSPRLENLFDL
;
A
#
# COMPACT_ATOMS: atom_id res chain seq x y z
N MET A 1 5.06 8.44 -4.67
CA MET A 1 5.67 8.88 -3.41
C MET A 1 7.16 9.16 -3.61
N PRO A 2 7.71 10.29 -3.12
CA PRO A 2 9.14 10.61 -3.24
C PRO A 2 10.06 9.75 -2.37
N ASP A 3 9.57 9.27 -1.23
CA ASP A 3 10.28 8.35 -0.32
C ASP A 3 9.34 7.23 0.09
N ALA A 4 9.62 6.01 -0.35
CA ALA A 4 8.77 4.85 -0.13
C ALA A 4 9.12 4.03 1.13
N ARG A 5 10.14 4.42 1.92
CA ARG A 5 10.68 3.57 3.01
C ARG A 5 9.68 3.21 4.10
N ASP A 6 8.63 4.00 4.28
CA ASP A 6 7.58 3.72 5.27
C ASP A 6 6.41 2.89 4.72
N PHE A 7 6.46 2.50 3.44
CA PHE A 7 5.33 1.91 2.71
C PHE A 7 5.74 0.69 1.89
N GLY A 8 4.75 -0.05 1.38
CA GLY A 8 4.95 -1.08 0.37
C GLY A 8 5.23 -0.48 -1.00
N LEU A 9 6.47 -0.53 -1.48
CA LEU A 9 6.84 -0.08 -2.82
C LEU A 9 6.41 -1.13 -3.85
N ILE A 10 5.76 -0.68 -4.93
CA ILE A 10 5.35 -1.57 -6.02
C ILE A 10 6.08 -1.23 -7.31
N LYS A 11 6.55 -2.27 -8.01
CA LYS A 11 6.85 -2.20 -9.45
C LYS A 11 5.73 -2.90 -10.19
N HIS A 12 5.28 -2.30 -11.28
CA HIS A 12 4.15 -2.80 -12.03
C HIS A 12 4.35 -2.58 -13.52
N LYS A 13 3.66 -3.40 -14.31
CA LYS A 13 3.63 -3.34 -15.76
C LYS A 13 2.25 -3.79 -16.23
N ASN A 14 1.68 -3.05 -17.19
CA ASN A 14 0.38 -3.35 -17.79
C ASN A 14 -0.74 -3.55 -16.75
N GLY A 15 -0.72 -2.78 -15.65
CA GLY A 15 -1.73 -2.86 -14.58
C GLY A 15 -1.57 -4.03 -13.62
N LEU A 16 -0.48 -4.80 -13.71
CA LEU A 16 -0.15 -5.89 -12.79
C LEU A 16 1.12 -5.56 -12.00
N VAL A 17 1.11 -5.88 -10.70
CA VAL A 17 2.29 -5.79 -9.85
C VAL A 17 3.25 -6.93 -10.19
N GLU A 18 4.48 -6.59 -10.53
CA GLU A 18 5.57 -7.54 -10.80
C GLU A 18 6.42 -7.78 -9.54
N GLU A 19 6.59 -6.75 -8.71
CA GLU A 19 7.37 -6.80 -7.47
C GLU A 19 6.68 -5.97 -6.39
N PHE A 20 6.54 -6.55 -5.20
CA PHE A 20 6.06 -5.88 -3.99
C PHE A 20 7.18 -5.92 -2.95
N LEU A 21 7.66 -4.75 -2.54
CA LEU A 21 8.75 -4.58 -1.58
C LEU A 21 8.27 -3.76 -0.39
N GLU A 22 7.99 -4.44 0.72
CA GLU A 22 7.56 -3.78 1.96
C GLU A 22 8.71 -3.03 2.61
N LYS A 23 8.51 -1.72 2.87
CA LYS A 23 9.42 -0.85 3.61
C LYS A 23 10.88 -1.00 3.17
N PRO A 24 11.20 -0.64 1.91
CA PRO A 24 12.54 -0.75 1.39
C PRO A 24 13.54 -0.01 2.30
N GLU A 25 14.74 -0.55 2.50
CA GLU A 25 15.75 0.12 3.33
C GLU A 25 16.29 1.41 2.69
N LYS A 26 16.43 1.40 1.37
CA LYS A 26 16.99 2.51 0.60
C LYS A 26 15.89 3.49 0.22
N LYS A 27 16.18 4.78 0.38
CA LYS A 27 15.32 5.85 -0.11
C LYS A 27 15.20 5.75 -1.63
N GLN A 28 13.97 5.54 -2.09
CA GLN A 28 13.66 5.51 -3.51
C GLN A 28 12.23 5.99 -3.75
N PRO A 29 11.99 6.74 -4.84
CA PRO A 29 10.65 7.14 -5.22
C PRO A 29 9.93 5.97 -5.91
N GLY A 30 8.60 6.01 -5.88
CA GLY A 30 7.79 5.09 -6.65
C GLY A 30 6.32 5.10 -6.28
N HIS A 31 5.57 4.21 -6.91
CA HIS A 31 4.19 3.92 -6.51
C HIS A 31 4.21 3.09 -5.23
N ILE A 32 3.32 3.40 -4.31
CA ILE A 32 3.23 2.69 -3.04
C ILE A 32 1.87 2.01 -2.93
N ASN A 33 1.81 1.00 -2.07
CA ASN A 33 0.58 0.49 -1.52
C ASN A 33 -0.04 1.54 -0.59
N ALA A 34 -1.27 1.95 -0.91
CA ALA A 34 -2.02 2.98 -0.21
C ALA A 34 -3.03 2.42 0.82
N GLY A 35 -3.07 1.10 1.02
CA GLY A 35 -3.93 0.45 2.02
C GLY A 35 -5.37 0.20 1.59
N VAL A 36 -5.70 0.32 0.30
CA VAL A 36 -7.06 0.10 -0.23
C VAL A 36 -7.07 -1.07 -1.20
N TYR A 37 -7.93 -2.06 -0.94
CA TYR A 37 -7.92 -3.33 -1.67
C TYR A 37 -9.32 -3.82 -2.04
N ILE A 38 -9.42 -4.44 -3.22
CA ILE A 38 -10.55 -5.26 -3.62
C ILE A 38 -10.01 -6.66 -3.87
N LEU A 39 -10.28 -7.59 -2.96
CA LEU A 39 -9.68 -8.93 -2.96
C LEU A 39 -10.76 -10.00 -3.02
N ASN A 40 -10.56 -10.99 -3.90
CA ASN A 40 -11.34 -12.22 -3.85
C ASN A 40 -10.90 -13.05 -2.64
N LYS A 41 -11.80 -13.75 -1.96
CA LYS A 41 -11.46 -14.67 -0.85
C LYS A 41 -10.36 -15.69 -1.23
N ARG A 42 -10.30 -16.08 -2.50
CA ARG A 42 -9.27 -16.95 -3.07
C ARG A 42 -7.84 -16.44 -2.91
N ALA A 43 -7.65 -15.13 -2.74
CA ALA A 43 -6.35 -14.53 -2.44
C ALA A 43 -5.69 -15.11 -1.18
N PHE A 44 -6.50 -15.61 -0.24
CA PHE A 44 -6.04 -16.11 1.06
C PHE A 44 -6.03 -17.64 1.16
N HIS A 45 -6.37 -18.38 0.10
CA HIS A 45 -6.50 -19.85 0.16
C HIS A 45 -5.21 -20.58 0.60
N ASN A 46 -4.05 -19.98 0.37
CA ASN A 46 -2.76 -20.55 0.75
C ASN A 46 -2.28 -20.11 2.15
N VAL A 47 -3.08 -19.30 2.85
CA VAL A 47 -2.77 -18.84 4.21
C VAL A 47 -3.38 -19.82 5.20
N SER A 48 -2.52 -20.56 5.91
CA SER A 48 -2.94 -21.58 6.89
C SER A 48 -2.85 -21.12 8.35
N ARG A 49 -2.27 -19.94 8.60
CA ARG A 49 -2.05 -19.39 9.94
C ARG A 49 -3.11 -18.36 10.29
N GLU A 50 -3.46 -18.29 11.58
CA GLU A 50 -4.44 -17.32 12.08
C GLU A 50 -3.95 -15.87 11.96
N THR A 51 -2.66 -15.65 12.21
CA THR A 51 -2.03 -14.32 12.11
C THR A 51 -1.07 -14.28 10.93
N PHE A 52 -1.32 -13.38 9.99
CA PHE A 52 -0.52 -13.14 8.80
C PHE A 52 -0.52 -11.67 8.40
N SER A 53 0.46 -11.26 7.61
CA SER A 53 0.53 -9.96 6.95
C SER A 53 0.17 -10.13 5.48
N ILE A 54 -0.70 -9.28 4.98
CA ILE A 54 -1.06 -9.31 3.56
C ILE A 54 0.16 -8.89 2.71
N GLU A 55 0.92 -7.91 3.19
CA GLU A 55 2.08 -7.31 2.56
C GLU A 55 3.26 -8.29 2.44
N HIS A 56 3.48 -9.13 3.45
CA HIS A 56 4.57 -10.11 3.44
C HIS A 56 4.14 -11.49 2.93
N ASP A 57 2.93 -11.95 3.26
CA ASP A 57 2.53 -13.35 3.03
C ASP A 57 1.67 -13.55 1.78
N VAL A 58 0.94 -12.52 1.35
CA VAL A 58 -0.08 -12.65 0.30
C VAL A 58 0.37 -11.96 -0.98
N PHE A 59 0.65 -10.65 -0.93
CA PHE A 59 0.95 -9.85 -2.11
C PHE A 59 2.17 -10.30 -2.90
N PRO A 60 3.33 -10.65 -2.29
CA PRO A 60 4.48 -11.11 -3.06
C PRO A 60 4.18 -12.39 -3.83
N ASN A 61 3.32 -13.26 -3.29
CA ASN A 61 2.93 -14.49 -3.96
C ASN A 61 1.95 -14.22 -5.11
N LEU A 62 0.92 -13.40 -4.89
CA LEU A 62 -0.02 -13.00 -5.95
C LEU A 62 0.67 -12.25 -7.09
N ALA A 63 1.63 -11.37 -6.78
CA ALA A 63 2.44 -10.67 -7.77
C ALA A 63 3.25 -11.65 -8.64
N LYS A 64 3.95 -12.62 -8.01
CA LYS A 64 4.69 -13.68 -8.73
C LYS A 64 3.81 -14.52 -9.65
N GLN A 65 2.53 -14.69 -9.30
CA GLN A 65 1.54 -15.42 -10.11
C GLN A 65 0.86 -14.54 -11.18
N GLY A 66 1.13 -13.23 -11.22
CA GLY A 66 0.44 -12.31 -12.13
C GLY A 66 -1.03 -12.07 -11.77
N LEU A 67 -1.41 -12.28 -10.51
CA LEU A 67 -2.78 -12.17 -10.01
C LEU A 67 -3.05 -10.90 -9.20
N LEU A 68 -2.02 -10.09 -8.94
CA LEU A 68 -2.15 -8.84 -8.20
C LEU A 68 -2.22 -7.65 -9.17
N GLY A 69 -3.42 -7.11 -9.34
CA GLY A 69 -3.65 -5.87 -10.10
C GLY A 69 -3.29 -4.62 -9.30
N VAL A 70 -3.03 -3.53 -10.01
CA VAL A 70 -2.83 -2.19 -9.44
C VAL A 70 -3.76 -1.17 -10.09
N TYR A 71 -4.35 -0.31 -9.27
CA TYR A 71 -5.01 0.91 -9.71
C TYR A 71 -4.17 2.12 -9.26
N LEU A 72 -3.74 2.96 -10.21
CA LEU A 72 -2.96 4.16 -9.89
C LEU A 72 -3.90 5.32 -9.56
N TYR A 73 -3.73 5.85 -8.35
CA TYR A 73 -4.46 7.01 -7.86
C TYR A 73 -3.52 8.21 -7.76
N SER A 74 -3.99 9.37 -8.24
CA SER A 74 -3.23 10.63 -8.28
C SER A 74 -3.88 11.76 -7.49
N GLY A 75 -4.95 11.47 -6.73
CA GLY A 75 -5.58 12.45 -5.86
C GLY A 75 -4.92 12.51 -4.49
N ASP A 76 -5.60 13.18 -3.56
CA ASP A 76 -5.12 13.35 -2.19
C ASP A 76 -5.10 12.03 -1.42
N TRP A 77 -3.96 11.74 -0.81
CA TRP A 77 -3.75 10.62 0.09
C TRP A 77 -2.72 11.01 1.14
N THR A 78 -2.93 10.60 2.38
CA THR A 78 -1.95 10.75 3.45
C THR A 78 -2.06 9.59 4.42
N ASP A 79 -0.91 9.06 4.82
CA ASP A 79 -0.79 8.13 5.92
C ASP A 79 -0.87 8.87 7.27
N LEU A 80 -1.62 8.31 8.22
CA LEU A 80 -1.79 8.86 9.58
C LEU A 80 -1.09 7.99 10.64
N GLY A 81 -0.17 7.11 10.23
CA GLY A 81 0.48 6.13 11.10
C GLY A 81 1.47 6.71 12.12
N THR A 82 1.76 8.02 12.10
CA THR A 82 2.60 8.70 13.09
C THR A 82 1.90 9.93 13.66
N GLU A 83 2.25 10.31 14.89
CA GLU A 83 1.72 11.51 15.54
C GLU A 83 2.01 12.77 14.73
N GLU A 84 3.23 12.91 14.20
CA GLU A 84 3.61 14.02 13.33
C GLU A 84 2.72 14.10 12.07
N ARG A 85 2.47 12.96 11.40
CA ARG A 85 1.61 12.92 10.21
C ARG A 85 0.16 13.27 10.54
N LEU A 86 -0.34 12.79 11.68
CA LEU A 86 -1.68 13.14 12.15
C LEU A 86 -1.81 14.65 12.40
N LEU A 87 -0.89 15.24 13.16
CA LEU A 87 -0.90 16.67 13.48
C LEU A 87 -0.81 17.56 12.24
N ASN A 88 -0.03 17.15 11.23
CA ASN A 88 0.10 17.89 9.97
C ASN A 88 -1.19 17.87 9.13
N VAL A 89 -2.05 16.88 9.32
CA VAL A 89 -3.32 16.74 8.58
C VAL A 89 -4.48 17.40 9.31
N SER A 90 -4.44 17.55 10.64
CA SER A 90 -5.54 18.12 11.44
C SER A 90 -6.10 19.45 10.90
N PRO A 91 -5.28 20.48 10.57
CA PRO A 91 -5.82 21.74 10.06
C PRO A 91 -6.53 21.57 8.72
N ARG A 92 -6.08 20.62 7.89
CA ARG A 92 -6.72 20.31 6.61
C ARG A 92 -8.06 19.63 6.81
N LEU A 93 -8.19 18.74 7.80
CA LEU A 93 -9.44 18.03 8.08
C LEU A 93 -10.51 18.97 8.65
N GLU A 94 -10.15 19.88 9.55
CA GLU A 94 -11.07 20.89 10.09
C GLU A 94 -11.73 21.69 8.96
N ASN A 95 -10.94 22.16 8.00
CA ASN A 95 -11.44 22.86 6.82
C ASN A 95 -12.24 21.98 5.85
N LEU A 96 -12.02 20.67 5.82
CA LEU A 96 -12.74 19.75 4.93
C LEU A 96 -14.13 19.39 5.46
N PHE A 97 -14.29 19.43 6.79
CA PHE A 97 -15.52 19.04 7.48
C PHE A 97 -16.27 20.22 8.13
N ASP A 98 -15.81 21.46 7.92
CA ASP A 98 -16.33 22.67 8.57
C ASP A 98 -16.45 22.52 10.11
N LEU A 99 -15.43 21.89 10.73
CA LEU A 99 -15.35 21.65 12.18
C LEU A 99 -14.64 22.80 12.92
#